data_AF-A0A7W1Q742-F1
#
_entry.id   AF-A0A7W1Q742-F1
#
_cell.length_a   1.000
_cell.length_b   1.000
_cell.length_c   1.000
_cell.angle_alpha   90.00
_cell.angle_beta   90.00
_cell.angle_gamma   90.00
#
_symmetry.space_group_name_H-M   'P 1'
#
loop_
_entity.id
_entity.type
_entity.pdbx_description
1 polymer ?
#
loop_
_entity_poly.entity_id
_entity_poly.type
_entity_poly.pdbx_seq_one_letter_code
_entity_poly.pdbx_strand_id
1 'polypeptide(L)'
;MTLVVLDGDQLRERLSMKDAIDALEETFGADELPRAPARTHLAVPGGDLLLMPAVGEAGLGVKLVTIAPANPARGLPLVQAAYVLFAPDSLEPVAHI
;
A
#
# COMPACT_ATOMS: atom_id res chain seq x y z
N MET A 1 3.41 22.18 1.47
CA MET A 1 2.17 21.38 1.45
C MET A 1 2.13 20.49 2.68
N THR A 2 0.94 20.08 3.12
CA THR A 2 0.75 19.20 4.29
C THR A 2 0.57 17.77 3.82
N LEU A 3 1.43 16.85 4.27
CA LEU A 3 1.28 15.42 4.05
C LEU A 3 -0.01 14.94 4.74
N VAL A 4 -0.89 14.28 4.00
CA VAL A 4 -2.06 13.62 4.60
C VAL A 4 -1.60 12.35 5.29
N VAL A 5 -1.96 12.17 6.56
CA VAL A 5 -1.70 10.93 7.30
C VAL A 5 -3.05 10.33 7.67
N LEU A 6 -3.30 9.10 7.22
CA LEU A 6 -4.49 8.33 7.54
C LEU A 6 -4.09 7.11 8.37
N ASP A 7 -4.84 6.82 9.42
CA ASP A 7 -4.77 5.52 10.07
C ASP A 7 -5.74 4.50 9.44
N GLY A 8 -5.71 3.27 9.93
CA GLY A 8 -6.55 2.19 9.41
C GLY A 8 -8.05 2.41 9.62
N ASP A 9 -8.47 3.12 10.68
CA ASP A 9 -9.88 3.43 10.92
C ASP A 9 -10.36 4.51 9.95
N GLN A 10 -9.57 5.57 9.79
CA GLN A 10 -9.84 6.63 8.81
C GLN A 10 -9.88 6.09 7.38
N LEU A 11 -9.02 5.12 7.04
CA LEU A 11 -9.09 4.45 5.74
C LEU A 11 -10.40 3.68 5.58
N ARG A 12 -10.81 2.88 6.58
CA ARG A 12 -12.05 2.09 6.56
C ARG A 12 -13.30 2.96 6.45
N GLU A 13 -13.30 4.13 7.09
CA GLU A 13 -14.40 5.09 7.01
C GLU A 13 -14.51 5.74 5.63
N ARG A 14 -13.40 5.88 4.91
CA ARG A 14 -13.33 6.60 3.63
C ARG A 14 -13.43 5.71 2.40
N LEU A 15 -13.04 4.45 2.50
CA LEU A 15 -13.03 3.50 1.39
C LEU A 15 -14.03 2.38 1.67
N SER A 16 -15.20 2.43 1.05
CA SER A 16 -16.16 1.33 1.14
C SER A 16 -15.64 0.10 0.39
N MET A 17 -16.13 -1.08 0.76
CA MET A 17 -15.71 -2.30 0.09
C MET A 17 -16.21 -2.40 -1.36
N LYS A 18 -17.33 -1.75 -1.67
CA LYS A 18 -17.79 -1.60 -3.05
C LYS A 18 -16.79 -0.77 -3.86
N ASP A 19 -16.40 0.41 -3.36
CA ASP A 19 -15.49 1.30 -4.08
C ASP A 19 -14.10 0.66 -4.27
N ALA A 20 -13.64 -0.11 -3.27
CA ALA A 20 -12.40 -0.87 -3.38
C ALA A 20 -12.46 -1.94 -4.49
N ILE A 21 -13.58 -2.66 -4.60
CA ILE A 21 -13.79 -3.66 -5.66
C ILE A 21 -13.88 -2.97 -7.02
N ASP A 22 -14.70 -1.93 -7.16
CA ASP A 22 -14.87 -1.18 -8.41
C ASP A 22 -13.52 -0.66 -8.92
N ALA A 23 -12.69 -0.08 -8.03
CA ALA A 23 -11.38 0.43 -8.40
C ALA A 23 -10.42 -0.67 -8.90
N LEU A 24 -10.50 -1.88 -8.30
CA LEU A 24 -9.71 -3.03 -8.77
C LEU A 24 -10.21 -3.54 -10.11
N GLU A 25 -11.54 -3.65 -10.29
CA GLU A 25 -12.14 -4.09 -11.55
C GLU A 25 -11.80 -3.14 -12.70
N GLU A 26 -11.91 -1.83 -12.47
CA GLU A 26 -11.52 -0.80 -13.44
C GLU A 26 -10.03 -0.92 -13.79
N THR A 27 -9.16 -1.00 -12.78
CA THR A 27 -7.70 -1.06 -12.99
C THR A 27 -7.29 -2.32 -13.75
N PHE A 28 -7.82 -3.50 -13.38
CA PHE A 28 -7.46 -4.76 -14.02
C PHE A 28 -8.20 -5.02 -15.33
N GLY A 29 -9.32 -4.34 -15.56
CA GLY A 29 -10.09 -4.41 -16.81
C GLY A 29 -9.63 -3.44 -17.89
N ALA A 30 -8.76 -2.47 -17.55
CA ALA A 30 -8.21 -1.51 -18.51
C ALA A 30 -7.26 -2.16 -19.53
N ASP A 31 -7.18 -1.55 -20.71
CA ASP A 31 -6.27 -1.99 -21.78
C ASP A 31 -4.78 -1.91 -21.35
N GLU A 32 -4.45 -0.94 -20.49
CA GLU A 32 -3.13 -0.75 -19.93
C GLU A 32 -3.15 -0.82 -18.41
N LEU A 33 -2.30 -1.70 -17.85
CA LEU A 33 -2.14 -1.85 -16.41
C LEU A 33 -1.10 -0.87 -15.85
N PRO A 34 -1.25 -0.45 -14.57
CA PRO A 34 -0.20 0.29 -13.88
C PRO A 34 1.14 -0.46 -13.93
N ARG A 35 2.23 0.28 -14.11
CA ARG A 35 3.57 -0.30 -14.12
C ARG A 35 3.97 -0.67 -12.69
N ALA A 36 4.05 -1.97 -12.42
CA ALA A 36 4.53 -2.50 -11.14
C ALA A 36 5.67 -3.50 -11.38
N PRO A 37 6.90 -3.25 -10.89
CA PRO A 37 7.95 -4.27 -10.93
C PRO A 37 7.63 -5.43 -9.99
N ALA A 38 8.37 -6.53 -10.12
CA ALA A 38 8.30 -7.63 -9.17
C ALA A 38 8.55 -7.12 -7.74
N ARG A 39 7.71 -7.58 -6.80
CA ARG A 39 7.90 -7.27 -5.37
C ARG A 39 9.30 -7.67 -4.91
N THR A 40 9.94 -6.81 -4.13
CA THR A 40 11.19 -7.18 -3.45
C THR A 40 10.84 -7.87 -2.14
N HIS A 41 11.47 -9.00 -1.88
CA HIS A 41 11.31 -9.76 -0.64
C HIS A 41 12.65 -9.79 0.10
N LEU A 42 12.65 -9.27 1.33
CA LEU A 42 13.80 -9.23 2.20
C LEU A 42 13.50 -10.00 3.49
N ALA A 43 14.23 -11.09 3.73
CA ALA A 43 14.22 -11.77 5.01
C ALA A 43 14.93 -10.91 6.07
N VAL A 44 14.32 -10.78 7.24
CA VAL A 44 14.82 -10.00 8.38
C VAL A 44 14.70 -10.84 9.66
N PRO A 45 15.40 -10.51 10.77
CA PRO A 45 15.36 -11.34 11.98
C PRO A 45 13.94 -11.59 12.55
N GLY A 46 13.00 -10.68 12.33
CA GLY A 46 11.62 -10.78 12.81
C GLY A 46 10.63 -11.45 11.85
N GLY A 47 11.07 -11.85 10.65
CA GLY A 47 10.21 -12.37 9.58
C GLY A 47 10.59 -11.78 8.23
N ASP A 48 9.65 -11.17 7.52
CA ASP A 48 9.85 -10.71 6.15
C ASP A 48 9.42 -9.25 5.97
N LEU A 49 10.13 -8.52 5.11
CA LEU A 49 9.71 -7.24 4.53
C LEU A 49 9.45 -7.44 3.02
N LEU A 50 8.30 -6.97 2.57
CA LEU A 50 7.93 -6.89 1.15
C LEU A 50 7.84 -5.41 0.74
N LEU A 51 8.53 -5.05 -0.34
CA LEU A 51 8.41 -3.75 -0.99
C LEU A 51 7.64 -3.93 -2.31
N MET A 52 6.55 -3.18 -2.46
CA MET A 52 5.65 -3.28 -3.61
C MET A 52 5.38 -1.89 -4.18
N PRO A 53 6.26 -1.36 -5.06
CA PRO A 53 6.00 -0.11 -5.76
C PRO A 53 5.08 -0.33 -6.97
N ALA A 54 4.28 0.68 -7.32
CA ALA A 54 3.48 0.72 -8.54
C ALA A 54 3.35 2.17 -9.03
N VAL A 55 3.31 2.37 -10.35
CA VAL A 55 3.13 3.68 -10.98
C VAL A 55 1.90 3.63 -11.89
N GLY A 56 0.98 4.56 -11.69
CA GLY A 56 -0.20 4.74 -12.52
C GLY A 56 -0.56 6.23 -12.65
N GLU A 57 -1.74 6.53 -13.18
CA GLU A 57 -2.19 7.91 -13.40
C GLU A 57 -2.23 8.75 -12.12
N ALA A 58 -2.60 8.14 -11.00
CA ALA A 58 -2.65 8.78 -9.69
C ALA A 58 -1.26 9.08 -9.08
N GLY A 59 -0.18 8.55 -9.67
CA GLY A 59 1.20 8.76 -9.23
C GLY A 59 1.96 7.47 -8.87
N LEU A 60 2.97 7.62 -8.01
CA LEU A 60 3.80 6.51 -7.52
C LEU A 60 3.32 6.10 -6.13
N GLY A 61 2.92 4.84 -6.00
CA GLY A 61 2.57 4.23 -4.72
C GLY A 61 3.62 3.23 -4.27
N VAL A 62 3.95 3.20 -2.98
CA VAL A 62 4.81 2.16 -2.39
C VAL A 62 4.14 1.54 -1.19
N LYS A 63 3.85 0.24 -1.25
CA LYS A 63 3.41 -0.54 -0.09
C LYS A 63 4.60 -1.25 0.56
N LEU A 64 4.77 -1.01 1.86
CA LEU A 64 5.74 -1.68 2.74
C LEU A 64 4.95 -2.65 3.61
N VAL A 65 5.17 -3.96 3.45
CA VAL A 65 4.46 -5.00 4.21
C VAL A 65 5.44 -5.79 5.03
N THR A 66 5.18 -5.96 6.33
CA THR A 66 5.93 -6.89 7.17
C THR A 66 5.08 -8.10 7.51
N ILE A 67 5.70 -9.27 7.50
CA ILE A 67 5.09 -10.53 7.94
C ILE A 67 5.93 -11.02 9.12
N ALA A 68 5.34 -11.05 10.31
CA ALA A 68 6.03 -11.37 11.56
C ALA A 68 5.38 -12.60 12.24
N PRO A 69 5.89 -13.83 11.99
CA PRO A 69 5.28 -15.06 12.49
C PRO A 69 5.09 -15.12 14.01
N ALA A 70 5.93 -14.42 14.78
CA ALA A 70 5.86 -14.39 16.24
C ALA A 70 4.81 -13.40 16.80
N ASN A 71 4.24 -12.52 15.98
CA ASN A 71 3.31 -11.49 16.44
C ASN A 71 1.99 -12.02 17.04
N PRO A 72 1.34 -13.05 16.46
CA PRO A 72 0.11 -13.59 17.04
C PRO A 72 0.28 -14.07 18.50
N ALA A 73 1.42 -14.67 18.84
CA ALA A 73 1.74 -15.07 20.21
C ALA A 73 1.91 -13.88 21.18
N ARG A 74 2.10 -12.67 20.65
CA ARG A 74 2.23 -11.41 21.37
C ARG A 74 0.94 -10.57 21.35
N GLY A 75 -0.15 -11.09 20.78
CA GLY A 75 -1.40 -10.36 20.59
C GLY A 75 -1.34 -9.28 19.51
N LEU A 76 -0.36 -9.35 18.59
CA LEU A 76 -0.21 -8.41 17.48
C LEU A 76 -0.62 -9.07 16.13
N PRO A 77 -1.03 -8.28 15.12
CA PRO A 77 -1.31 -8.82 13.79
C PRO A 77 -0.08 -9.49 13.15
N LEU A 78 -0.32 -10.60 12.44
CA LEU A 78 0.70 -11.30 11.64
C LEU A 78 1.30 -10.39 10.56
N VAL A 79 0.44 -9.60 9.92
CA VAL A 79 0.79 -8.70 8.83
C VAL A 79 0.59 -7.27 9.30
N GLN A 80 1.60 -6.44 9.07
CA GLN A 80 1.46 -4.98 9.17
C GLN A 80 1.88 -4.34 7.87
N ALA A 81 1.32 -3.19 7.56
CA ALA A 81 1.69 -2.46 6.35
C ALA A 81 1.61 -0.95 6.55
N ALA A 82 2.38 -0.25 5.73
CA ALA A 82 2.25 1.17 5.48
C ALA A 82 2.28 1.42 3.96
N TYR A 83 1.63 2.47 3.51
CA TYR A 83 1.60 2.89 2.12
C TYR A 83 1.92 4.37 2.00
N VAL A 84 2.77 4.73 1.04
CA VAL A 84 3.04 6.14 0.71
C VAL A 84 2.67 6.39 -0.75
N LEU A 85 1.85 7.41 -0.97
CA LEU A 85 1.52 7.93 -2.30
C LEU A 85 2.34 9.18 -2.57
N PHE A 86 2.95 9.24 -3.75
CA PHE A 86 3.67 10.38 -4.27
C PHE A 86 2.93 10.96 -5.48
N ALA A 87 2.89 12.29 -5.57
CA ALA A 87 2.28 12.99 -6.71
C ALA A 87 2.94 12.58 -8.04
N PRO A 88 2.18 12.49 -9.15
CA PRO A 88 2.69 12.01 -10.43
C PRO A 88 3.83 12.86 -10.99
N ASP A 89 3.75 14.19 -10.86
CA ASP A 89 4.72 15.10 -11.47
C ASP A 89 5.84 15.54 -10.51
N SER A 90 5.48 15.97 -9.31
CA SER A 90 6.43 16.53 -8.35
C SER A 90 7.17 15.47 -7.53
N LEU A 91 6.66 14.23 -7.53
CA LEU A 91 7.12 13.13 -6.68
C LEU A 91 7.16 13.47 -5.19
N GLU A 92 6.45 14.50 -4.75
CA GLU A 92 6.32 14.81 -3.34
C GLU A 92 5.36 13.82 -2.68
N PRO A 93 5.60 13.40 -1.43
CA PRO A 93 4.66 12.54 -0.73
C PRO A 93 3.38 13.32 -0.43
N VAL A 94 2.24 12.77 -0.86
CA VAL A 94 0.92 13.40 -0.69
C VAL A 94 0.06 12.69 0.34
N ALA A 95 0.26 11.38 0.53
CA ALA A 95 -0.42 10.62 1.58
C ALA A 95 0.47 9.52 2.18
N HIS A 96 0.31 9.30 3.49
CA HIS A 96 0.78 8.13 4.23
C HIS A 96 -0.43 7.43 4.85
N ILE A 97 -0.53 6.12 4.67
CA ILE A 97 -1.64 5.28 5.14
C ILE A 97 -1.07 4.09 5.91
#